data_AF-A0A7C6TRN3-F1
#
_entry.id   AF-A0A7C6TRN3-F1
#
_cell.length_a   1.000
_cell.length_b   1.000
_cell.length_c   1.000
_cell.angle_alpha   90.00
_cell.angle_beta   90.00
_cell.angle_gamma   90.00
#
_symmetry.space_group_name_H-M   'P 1'
#
loop_
_entity.id
_entity.type
_entity.pdbx_description
1 polymer ?
#
loop_
_entity_poly.entity_id
_entity_poly.type
_entity_poly.pdbx_seq_one_letter_code
_entity_poly.pdbx_strand_id
1 'polypeptide(L)'
;MVVDQDRATLNNENENQEPQRAAAPDRSERERRERSEERPAPRERRSFDRGPRGGGRRPGGGRRRGKVCQFCAEKIDHIDYKDVRLLQQYISDAGRIHSRRRTGTCAKHQRILARAIKRARQIALLPYTSEHTRFLRS
;
A
#
# COMPACT_ATOMS: atom_id res chain seq x y z
N MET A 1 87.67 28.05 -29.01
CA MET A 1 87.10 29.37 -28.64
C MET A 1 85.73 29.03 -28.06
N VAL A 2 85.59 28.70 -26.77
CA VAL A 2 85.54 29.61 -25.58
C VAL A 2 85.12 31.03 -25.90
N VAL A 3 84.42 31.60 -24.92
CA VAL A 3 83.84 32.95 -24.79
C VAL A 3 82.50 33.15 -25.50
N ASP A 4 81.46 33.69 -24.89
CA ASP A 4 81.19 34.13 -23.51
C ASP A 4 79.67 34.37 -23.48
N GLN A 5 78.96 33.93 -22.45
CA GLN A 5 78.62 34.78 -21.31
C GLN A 5 77.89 36.08 -21.71
N ASP A 6 76.60 36.04 -21.37
CA ASP A 6 75.91 37.09 -20.63
C ASP A 6 75.48 38.34 -21.36
N ARG A 7 74.15 38.47 -21.51
CA ARG A 7 73.52 39.72 -21.09
C ARG A 7 72.14 39.50 -20.50
N ALA A 8 72.11 39.64 -19.18
CA ALA A 8 70.95 39.80 -18.34
C ALA A 8 70.02 40.92 -18.84
N THR A 9 68.71 40.74 -18.66
CA THR A 9 67.89 41.73 -17.97
C THR A 9 66.83 41.03 -17.15
N LEU A 10 66.86 41.39 -15.87
CA LEU A 10 65.96 41.01 -14.81
C LEU A 10 64.62 41.74 -14.96
N ASN A 11 63.63 41.22 -14.21
CA ASN A 11 62.47 41.94 -13.67
C ASN A 11 61.29 42.12 -14.64
N ASN A 12 60.03 41.95 -14.25
CA ASN A 12 59.37 41.55 -13.02
C ASN A 12 57.85 41.50 -13.36
N GLU A 13 57.07 40.84 -12.51
CA GLU A 13 55.60 41.00 -12.36
C GLU A 13 54.75 40.51 -13.53
N ASN A 14 54.10 39.35 -13.37
CA ASN A 14 52.76 39.40 -12.78
C ASN A 14 52.21 37.97 -12.60
N GLU A 15 52.16 37.59 -11.33
CA GLU A 15 51.17 36.77 -10.65
C GLU A 15 50.20 35.99 -11.55
N ASN A 16 50.35 34.67 -11.58
CA ASN A 16 49.25 33.72 -11.37
C ASN A 16 49.76 32.30 -11.59
N GLN A 17 50.22 31.63 -10.52
CA GLN A 17 50.02 30.18 -10.33
C GLN A 17 50.62 29.70 -9.00
N GLU A 18 49.82 29.79 -7.94
CA GLU A 18 49.83 28.83 -6.83
C GLU A 18 48.42 28.21 -6.74
N PRO A 19 48.17 27.09 -6.02
CA PRO A 19 49.02 25.92 -5.77
C PRO A 19 48.18 24.61 -5.90
N GLN A 20 48.79 23.45 -6.19
CA GLN A 20 48.11 22.15 -5.97
C GLN A 20 49.01 21.17 -5.21
N ARG A 21 49.30 21.50 -3.95
CA ARG A 21 49.65 20.47 -2.97
C ARG A 21 48.40 19.60 -2.81
N ALA A 22 48.48 18.34 -3.23
CA ALA A 22 47.41 17.37 -3.03
C ALA A 22 47.01 17.34 -1.54
N ALA A 23 45.79 17.76 -1.25
CA ALA A 23 45.22 17.64 0.08
C ALA A 23 45.14 16.15 0.45
N ALA A 24 45.65 15.78 1.62
CA ALA A 24 45.39 14.47 2.19
C ALA A 24 43.87 14.29 2.37
N PRO A 25 43.29 13.10 2.11
CA PRO A 25 41.86 12.89 2.27
C PRO A 25 41.45 13.06 3.74
N ASP A 26 40.31 13.70 3.94
CA ASP A 26 39.70 14.00 5.24
C ASP A 26 39.52 12.70 6.06
N ARG A 27 39.77 12.77 7.38
CA ARG A 27 39.60 11.64 8.31
C ARG A 27 38.21 11.02 8.20
N SER A 28 37.20 11.81 7.84
CA SER A 28 35.82 11.37 7.62
C SER A 28 35.63 10.41 6.44
N GLU A 29 36.51 10.45 5.43
CA GLU A 29 36.48 9.54 4.28
C GLU A 29 37.07 8.16 4.59
N ARG A 30 38.05 8.08 5.51
CA ARG A 30 38.59 6.80 5.99
C ARG A 30 37.57 6.03 6.83
N GLU A 31 36.89 6.70 7.76
CA GLU A 31 35.82 6.08 8.57
C GLU A 31 34.63 5.59 7.72
N ARG A 32 34.33 6.25 6.58
CA ARG A 32 33.29 5.79 5.65
C ARG A 32 33.64 4.49 4.95
N ARG A 33 34.92 4.26 4.64
CA ARG A 33 35.40 3.03 3.98
C ARG A 33 35.38 1.85 4.96
N GLU A 34 35.86 2.06 6.17
CA GLU A 34 35.87 1.02 7.22
C GLU A 34 34.43 0.55 7.57
N ARG A 35 33.46 1.48 7.65
CA ARG A 35 32.03 1.14 7.88
C ARG A 35 31.38 0.36 6.73
N SER A 36 31.92 0.44 5.51
CA SER A 36 31.39 -0.30 4.35
C SER A 36 31.87 -1.76 4.32
N GLU A 37 32.98 -2.06 4.99
CA GLU A 37 33.61 -3.38 5.06
C GLU A 37 33.12 -4.20 6.27
N GLU A 38 32.58 -3.56 7.32
CA GLU A 38 31.93 -4.21 8.47
C GLU A 38 30.44 -4.57 8.24
N ARG A 39 29.98 -4.76 7.00
CA ARG A 39 28.62 -5.33 6.80
C ARG A 39 28.68 -6.83 7.07
N PRO A 40 28.11 -7.34 8.18
CA PRO A 40 28.06 -8.78 8.39
C PRO A 40 27.32 -9.43 7.22
N ALA A 41 27.83 -10.58 6.77
CA ALA A 41 27.22 -11.36 5.70
C ALA A 41 25.71 -11.49 5.92
N PRO A 42 24.88 -11.45 4.85
CA PRO A 42 23.45 -11.66 5.01
C PRO A 42 23.26 -13.01 5.69
N ARG A 43 22.71 -13.01 6.91
CA ARG A 43 22.31 -14.24 7.61
C ARG A 43 21.55 -15.09 6.60
N GLU A 44 22.07 -16.29 6.31
CA GLU A 44 21.44 -17.22 5.39
C GLU A 44 19.95 -17.20 5.68
N ARG A 45 19.18 -16.80 4.66
CA ARG A 45 17.74 -16.93 4.71
C ARG A 45 17.54 -18.42 4.93
N ARG A 46 17.25 -18.83 6.17
CA ARG A 46 16.78 -20.18 6.46
C ARG A 46 15.70 -20.41 5.43
N SER A 47 15.99 -21.29 4.48
CA SER A 47 15.01 -21.78 3.55
C SER A 47 13.89 -22.26 4.43
N PHE A 48 12.83 -21.46 4.56
CA PHE A 48 11.58 -21.99 5.01
C PHE A 48 11.23 -22.98 3.92
N ASP A 49 11.65 -24.23 4.11
CA ASP A 49 11.03 -25.39 3.53
C ASP A 49 9.54 -25.20 3.81
N ARG A 50 8.87 -24.53 2.87
CA ARG A 50 7.45 -24.67 2.68
C ARG A 50 7.33 -26.10 2.21
N GLY A 51 7.36 -27.03 3.17
CA GLY A 51 6.93 -28.39 2.99
C GLY A 51 5.60 -28.35 2.24
N PRO A 52 5.31 -29.37 1.43
CA PRO A 52 4.14 -29.39 0.58
C PRO A 52 2.94 -29.00 1.43
N ARG A 53 2.29 -27.88 1.07
CA ARG A 53 1.05 -27.47 1.73
C ARG A 53 0.05 -28.58 1.45
N GLY A 54 -0.01 -29.55 2.36
CA GLY A 54 -1.00 -30.59 2.46
C GLY A 54 -2.35 -29.97 2.79
N GLY A 55 -2.85 -29.13 1.89
CA GLY A 55 -4.24 -28.76 1.81
C GLY A 55 -4.91 -29.84 0.99
N GLY A 56 -5.16 -31.00 1.59
CA GLY A 56 -6.08 -31.98 1.03
C GLY A 56 -7.32 -31.24 0.58
N ARG A 57 -7.57 -31.22 -0.73
CA ARG A 57 -8.81 -30.69 -1.29
C ARG A 57 -9.91 -31.57 -0.75
N ARG A 58 -10.49 -31.21 0.40
CA ARG A 58 -11.73 -31.82 0.88
C ARG A 58 -12.72 -31.74 -0.30
N PRO A 59 -13.15 -32.88 -0.87
CA PRO A 59 -14.09 -32.89 -1.97
C PRO A 59 -15.31 -32.09 -1.51
N GLY A 60 -15.62 -31.06 -2.29
CA GLY A 60 -16.50 -29.97 -1.89
C GLY A 60 -17.78 -30.50 -1.27
N GLY A 61 -17.97 -30.20 0.02
CA GLY A 61 -19.29 -30.19 0.64
C GLY A 61 -20.22 -29.46 -0.32
N GLY A 62 -21.24 -30.19 -0.78
CA GLY A 62 -21.94 -29.93 -2.04
C GLY A 62 -22.19 -28.45 -2.29
N ARG A 63 -22.01 -28.03 -3.55
CA ARG A 63 -22.45 -26.73 -4.04
C ARG A 63 -23.95 -26.64 -3.77
N ARG A 64 -24.32 -26.16 -2.58
CA ARG A 64 -25.68 -25.77 -2.24
C ARG A 64 -26.07 -24.80 -3.35
N ARG A 65 -27.08 -25.18 -4.14
CA ARG A 65 -27.59 -24.35 -5.22
C ARG A 65 -27.78 -22.95 -4.65
N GLY A 66 -27.03 -22.00 -5.17
CA GLY A 66 -27.03 -20.64 -4.66
C GLY A 66 -28.45 -20.09 -4.78
N LYS A 67 -28.92 -19.39 -3.74
CA LYS A 67 -30.13 -18.59 -3.85
C LYS A 67 -29.96 -17.65 -5.06
N VAL A 68 -31.01 -17.51 -5.87
CA VAL A 68 -30.99 -16.61 -7.02
C VAL A 68 -30.92 -15.17 -6.50
N CYS A 69 -30.06 -14.36 -7.10
CA CYS A 69 -29.94 -12.96 -6.73
C CYS A 69 -31.18 -12.18 -7.21
N GLN A 70 -31.92 -11.58 -6.28
CA GLN A 70 -33.10 -10.75 -6.57
C GLN A 70 -32.79 -9.64 -7.58
N PHE A 71 -31.71 -8.88 -7.37
CA PHE A 71 -31.27 -7.84 -8.30
C PHE A 71 -30.95 -8.35 -9.72
N CYS A 72 -30.49 -9.60 -9.87
CA CYS A 72 -30.27 -10.17 -11.21
C CYS A 72 -31.58 -10.58 -11.87
N ALA A 73 -32.56 -11.05 -11.09
CA ALA A 73 -33.88 -11.42 -11.60
C ALA A 73 -34.67 -10.19 -12.02
N GLU A 74 -34.60 -9.12 -11.22
CA GLU A 74 -35.23 -7.83 -11.47
C GLU A 74 -34.46 -6.95 -12.47
N LYS A 75 -33.25 -7.37 -12.88
CA LYS A 75 -32.33 -6.64 -13.78
C LYS A 75 -32.05 -5.20 -13.33
N ILE A 76 -31.90 -5.01 -12.01
CA ILE A 76 -31.53 -3.72 -11.43
C ILE A 76 -30.01 -3.63 -11.40
N ASP A 77 -29.44 -2.86 -12.33
CA ASP A 77 -27.99 -2.70 -12.46
C ASP A 77 -27.43 -1.67 -11.46
N HIS A 78 -28.25 -0.72 -11.00
CA HIS A 78 -27.84 0.39 -10.14
C HIS A 78 -28.66 0.44 -8.86
N ILE A 79 -27.97 0.48 -7.72
CA ILE A 79 -28.56 0.56 -6.38
C ILE A 79 -28.13 1.90 -5.80
N ASP A 80 -29.08 2.82 -5.67
CA ASP A 80 -28.82 4.15 -5.14
C ASP A 80 -28.75 4.14 -3.61
N TYR A 81 -27.96 5.07 -3.07
CA TYR A 81 -27.81 5.22 -1.62
C TYR A 81 -29.00 5.97 -0.98
N LYS A 82 -29.86 6.59 -1.81
CA LYS A 82 -31.02 7.37 -1.39
C LYS A 82 -32.20 6.47 -1.00
N ASP A 83 -32.25 5.26 -1.53
CA ASP A 83 -33.34 4.31 -1.30
C ASP A 83 -33.19 3.60 0.04
N VAL A 84 -33.47 4.33 1.12
CA VAL A 84 -33.28 3.84 2.49
C VAL A 84 -34.08 2.55 2.74
N ARG A 85 -35.30 2.45 2.20
CA ARG A 85 -36.17 1.27 2.36
C ARG A 85 -35.53 0.00 1.83
N LEU A 86 -34.96 0.07 0.63
CA LEU A 86 -34.26 -1.06 0.01
C LEU A 86 -33.02 -1.43 0.83
N LEU A 87 -32.19 -0.45 1.18
CA LEU A 87 -30.94 -0.69 1.90
C LEU A 87 -31.16 -1.23 3.32
N GLN A 88 -32.24 -0.82 3.98
CA GLN A 88 -32.57 -1.23 5.35
C GLN A 88 -32.90 -2.74 5.42
N GLN A 89 -33.46 -3.33 4.37
CA GLN A 89 -33.66 -4.78 4.28
C GLN A 89 -32.33 -5.58 4.22
N TYR A 90 -31.25 -4.96 3.77
CA TYR A 90 -29.92 -5.57 3.68
C TYR A 90 -29.01 -5.27 4.87
N ILE A 91 -29.56 -4.66 5.92
CA ILE A 91 -28.87 -4.31 7.15
C ILE A 91 -29.57 -5.02 8.32
N SER A 92 -28.79 -5.61 9.21
CA SER A 92 -29.31 -6.15 10.46
C SER A 92 -29.71 -5.02 11.40
N ASP A 93 -30.59 -5.29 12.36
CA ASP A 93 -30.93 -4.34 13.44
C ASP A 93 -29.71 -3.76 14.17
N ALA A 94 -28.60 -4.49 14.22
CA ALA A 94 -27.35 -4.02 14.80
C ALA A 94 -26.54 -3.03 13.91
N GLY A 95 -27.06 -2.60 12.77
CA GLY A 95 -26.33 -1.76 11.82
C GLY A 95 -25.22 -2.49 11.07
N ARG A 96 -25.22 -3.83 11.00
CA ARG A 96 -24.25 -4.63 10.21
C ARG A 96 -24.82 -4.97 8.83
N ILE A 97 -23.98 -4.94 7.80
CA ILE A 97 -24.38 -5.33 6.44
C ILE A 97 -24.57 -6.85 6.39
N HIS A 98 -25.71 -7.32 5.86
CA HIS A 98 -25.94 -8.74 5.68
C HIS A 98 -24.95 -9.36 4.69
N SER A 99 -24.46 -10.54 5.03
CA SER A 99 -23.55 -11.27 4.17
C SER A 99 -24.28 -11.84 2.94
N ARG A 100 -23.53 -12.04 1.85
CA ARG A 100 -24.02 -12.67 0.62
C ARG A 100 -24.77 -13.98 0.86
N ARG A 101 -24.38 -14.76 1.86
CA ARG A 101 -25.00 -16.05 2.18
C ARG A 101 -26.41 -15.92 2.74
N ARG A 102 -26.68 -14.84 3.49
CA ARG A 102 -28.01 -14.55 4.05
C ARG A 102 -28.96 -14.07 2.96
N THR A 103 -28.50 -13.10 2.17
CA THR A 103 -29.31 -12.39 1.16
C THR A 103 -29.43 -13.13 -0.16
N GLY A 104 -28.46 -13.99 -0.51
CA GLY A 104 -28.45 -14.67 -1.80
C GLY A 104 -28.01 -13.80 -2.97
N THR A 105 -27.43 -12.62 -2.72
CA THR A 105 -27.02 -11.70 -3.78
C THR A 105 -25.82 -12.22 -4.58
N CYS A 106 -25.66 -11.74 -5.82
CA CYS A 106 -24.46 -11.98 -6.60
C CYS A 106 -23.26 -11.20 -6.03
N ALA A 107 -22.03 -11.69 -6.27
CA ALA A 107 -20.84 -11.01 -5.77
C ALA A 107 -20.68 -9.58 -6.34
N LYS A 108 -21.15 -9.35 -7.58
CA LYS A 108 -21.16 -8.02 -8.21
C LYS A 108 -22.09 -7.08 -7.45
N HIS A 109 -23.37 -7.45 -7.32
CA HIS A 109 -24.38 -6.66 -6.61
C HIS A 109 -24.04 -6.43 -5.14
N GLN A 110 -23.46 -7.43 -4.44
CA GLN A 110 -23.05 -7.24 -3.05
C GLN A 110 -21.99 -6.13 -2.90
N ARG A 111 -21.08 -5.95 -3.86
CA ARG A 111 -20.09 -4.86 -3.82
C ARG A 111 -20.73 -3.50 -4.06
N ILE A 112 -21.66 -3.42 -5.02
CA ILE A 112 -22.41 -2.21 -5.33
C ILE A 112 -23.25 -1.80 -4.13
N LEU A 113 -24.02 -2.75 -3.58
CA LEU A 113 -24.83 -2.57 -2.37
C LEU A 113 -23.99 -2.14 -1.17
N ALA A 114 -22.83 -2.78 -0.93
CA ALA A 114 -21.95 -2.37 0.15
C ALA A 114 -21.41 -0.94 -0.03
N ARG A 115 -21.14 -0.50 -1.27
CA ARG A 115 -20.76 0.89 -1.56
C ARG A 115 -21.92 1.85 -1.30
N ALA A 116 -23.13 1.51 -1.76
CA ALA A 116 -24.34 2.30 -1.52
C ALA A 116 -24.61 2.48 -0.02
N ILE A 117 -24.57 1.39 0.76
CA ILE A 117 -24.75 1.44 2.22
C ILE A 117 -23.67 2.31 2.88
N LYS A 118 -22.41 2.18 2.47
CA LYS A 118 -21.32 2.99 3.04
C LYS A 118 -21.54 4.49 2.78
N ARG A 119 -21.97 4.86 1.56
CA ARG A 119 -22.32 6.25 1.23
C ARG A 119 -23.52 6.75 2.02
N ALA A 120 -24.59 5.94 2.12
CA ALA A 120 -25.78 6.28 2.88
C ALA A 120 -25.44 6.57 4.36
N ARG A 121 -24.50 5.82 4.94
CA ARG A 121 -24.03 6.07 6.31
C ARG A 121 -23.23 7.36 6.46
N GLN A 122 -22.41 7.71 5.47
CA GLN A 122 -21.67 8.98 5.47
C GLN A 122 -22.62 10.19 5.47
N ILE A 123 -23.79 10.06 4.85
CA ILE A 123 -24.83 11.10 4.77
C ILE A 123 -25.86 10.94 5.92
N ALA A 124 -25.58 10.09 6.92
CA ALA A 124 -26.44 9.84 8.08
C ALA A 124 -27.86 9.32 7.76
N LEU A 125 -28.10 8.78 6.56
CA LEU A 125 -29.38 8.13 6.21
C LEU A 125 -29.55 6.76 6.90
N LEU A 126 -28.43 6.12 7.25
CA LEU A 126 -28.41 4.81 7.89
C LEU A 126 -27.49 4.79 9.11
N PRO A 127 -27.86 4.09 10.18
CA PRO A 127 -27.07 4.05 11.42
C PRO A 127 -25.83 3.14 11.31
N TYR A 128 -24.80 3.50 12.08
CA TYR A 128 -23.56 2.72 12.21
C TYR A 128 -23.61 1.67 13.31
N THR A 129 -24.30 1.96 14.42
CA THR A 129 -24.31 1.13 15.63
C THR A 129 -25.73 0.67 15.99
N SER A 130 -25.80 -0.39 16.78
CA SER A 130 -27.06 -0.93 17.32
C SER A 130 -27.74 0.00 18.32
N GLU A 131 -27.02 0.96 18.90
CA GLU A 131 -27.60 1.92 19.83
C GLU A 131 -28.52 2.87 19.08
N HIS A 132 -28.05 3.43 17.96
CA HIS A 132 -28.85 4.33 17.13
C HIS A 132 -30.14 3.68 16.61
N THR A 133 -30.14 2.37 16.33
CA THR A 133 -31.35 1.66 15.87
C THR A 133 -32.32 1.32 17.00
N ARG A 134 -31.82 1.07 18.22
CA ARG A 134 -32.67 0.74 19.38
C ARG A 134 -33.51 1.93 19.82
N PHE A 135 -32.94 3.13 19.82
CA PHE A 135 -33.66 4.36 20.19
C PHE A 135 -34.78 4.73 19.20
N LEU A 136 -34.76 4.19 17.97
CA LEU A 136 -35.76 4.50 16.94
C LEU A 136 -36.92 3.50 16.88
N ARG A 137 -36.92 2.47 17.73
CA ARG A 137 -37.91 1.38 17.72
C ARG A 137 -38.63 1.17 19.06
N SER A 138 -38.30 1.97 20.06
CA SER A 138 -39.00 2.10 21.35
C SER A 138 -40.08 3.17 21.26
#